data_AF-A0A9P6JR88-F1
#
_entry.id   AF-A0A9P6JR88-F1
#
_cell.length_a   1.000
_cell.length_b   1.000
_cell.length_c   1.000
_cell.angle_alpha   90.00
_cell.angle_beta   90.00
_cell.angle_gamma   90.00
#
_symmetry.space_group_name_H-M   'P 1'
#
loop_
_entity.id
_entity.type
_entity.pdbx_description
1 polymer ?
#
loop_
_entity_poly.entity_id
_entity_poly.type
_entity_poly.pdbx_seq_one_letter_code
_entity_poly.pdbx_strand_id
1 'polypeptide(L)'
;MSSGDIDFQASGPFEGPEKLLEIWFEPSPADVPNINGSEAKLGLRAVPRQIWEDMLDIVKCKVLNVIEGLEMDAYLLSESSFFVSPHRLILKTCGTTLNLLGLPRIIEIAANYANMHTVHRFFYSRKSFMFPERQLGPHRDWKQEVEFLDRIFKNGAAYTIGKVNGDHWLLYMTTPDSVSPYVSHDLSMRTMTAHMDDRPLDFTIEILMTDLSPTASKPFFFSDSQTELHSANPSALGLNLSEKLGITDIFPPSLTHLDAYAFTPCGYSANALLRWGDESLNYDSDSSTESRPPSIGVNHTDKYSHAFTKAGHFGEGYYTIHVTPEDGWSYASFECNVPLSSKRSHNGKIPDLQTLVKRVVNIFQPGRITVSLFISSEDNDPGDAESAVEGAQKAFRAALTRETEDLHRPYKRTDKINYEFGGYDLAYASFELL
;
A
#
# COMPACT_ATOMS: atom_id res chain seq x y z
N MET A 1 -12.40 -0.97 -51.76
CA MET A 1 -11.34 -0.25 -51.03
C MET A 1 -11.97 0.42 -49.83
N SER A 2 -11.72 -0.14 -48.65
CA SER A 2 -11.86 0.54 -47.36
C SER A 2 -10.82 -0.14 -46.48
N SER A 3 -9.69 0.55 -46.37
CA SER A 3 -8.51 0.15 -45.62
C SER A 3 -8.53 0.87 -44.29
N GLY A 4 -8.30 0.11 -43.21
CA GLY A 4 -7.55 0.56 -42.05
C GLY A 4 -8.29 1.43 -41.04
N ASP A 5 -8.74 0.78 -39.98
CA ASP A 5 -8.51 1.26 -38.62
C ASP A 5 -7.86 0.10 -37.87
N ILE A 6 -6.55 -0.03 -38.05
CA ILE A 6 -5.71 -0.87 -37.19
C ILE A 6 -5.53 -0.06 -35.91
N ASP A 7 -5.90 -0.68 -34.79
CA ASP A 7 -5.88 -0.14 -33.43
C ASP A 7 -4.52 0.49 -33.09
N PHE A 8 -4.39 1.81 -33.30
CA PHE A 8 -3.15 2.57 -33.12
C PHE A 8 -2.76 2.72 -31.64
N GLN A 9 -3.60 2.22 -30.71
CA GLN A 9 -3.37 2.31 -29.27
C GLN A 9 -2.50 1.17 -28.72
N ALA A 10 -2.39 0.04 -29.43
CA ALA A 10 -1.74 -1.18 -28.94
C ALA A 10 -0.20 -1.19 -29.01
N SER A 11 0.45 -0.14 -29.55
CA SER A 11 1.91 -0.10 -29.73
C SER A 11 2.61 1.08 -29.05
N GLY A 12 1.92 1.81 -28.18
CA GLY A 12 2.50 2.92 -27.42
C GLY A 12 3.16 2.44 -26.11
N PRO A 13 4.00 3.27 -25.46
CA PRO A 13 4.61 2.91 -24.18
C PRO A 13 3.55 2.61 -23.10
N PHE A 14 3.89 1.89 -22.05
CA PHE A 14 2.98 1.70 -20.92
C PHE A 14 3.26 2.76 -19.84
N GLU A 15 2.22 3.37 -19.28
CA GLU A 15 2.39 4.33 -18.19
C GLU A 15 2.56 3.59 -16.86
N GLY A 16 3.81 3.50 -16.39
CA GLY A 16 4.16 2.91 -15.11
C GLY A 16 3.60 3.69 -13.90
N PRO A 17 3.79 5.02 -13.78
CA PRO A 17 3.33 5.79 -12.64
C PRO A 17 1.85 5.58 -12.32
N GLU A 18 1.60 5.17 -11.08
CA GLU A 18 0.28 4.73 -10.62
C GLU A 18 -0.56 5.89 -10.09
N LYS A 19 -1.87 5.65 -10.07
CA LYS A 19 -2.88 6.48 -9.43
C LYS A 19 -3.36 5.73 -8.19
N LEU A 20 -3.25 6.33 -7.02
CA LEU A 20 -3.59 5.71 -5.73
C LEU A 20 -4.79 6.42 -5.13
N LEU A 21 -5.85 5.66 -4.81
CA LEU A 21 -6.98 6.09 -3.99
C LEU A 21 -6.92 5.36 -2.67
N GLU A 22 -6.98 6.08 -1.56
CA GLU A 22 -7.18 5.53 -0.24
C GLU A 22 -8.38 6.20 0.42
N ILE A 23 -9.35 5.39 0.87
CA ILE A 23 -10.63 5.88 1.36
C ILE A 23 -10.92 5.24 2.69
N TRP A 24 -10.99 6.06 3.72
CA TRP A 24 -11.43 5.70 5.06
C TRP A 24 -12.89 6.10 5.22
N PHE A 25 -13.74 5.14 5.53
CA PHE A 25 -15.14 5.37 5.86
C PHE A 25 -15.34 5.53 7.36
N GLU A 26 -14.53 4.84 8.16
CA GLU A 26 -14.50 4.96 9.62
C GLU A 26 -13.04 5.07 10.12
N PRO A 27 -12.78 5.61 11.32
CA PRO A 27 -11.42 5.77 11.86
C PRO A 27 -10.71 4.44 12.15
N SER A 28 -11.45 3.38 12.48
CA SER A 28 -10.87 2.08 12.83
C SER A 28 -11.87 0.93 12.55
N PRO A 29 -11.42 -0.35 12.58
CA PRO A 29 -12.33 -1.49 12.50
C PRO A 29 -13.38 -1.52 13.62
N ALA A 30 -13.09 -0.95 14.80
CA ALA A 30 -13.99 -0.95 15.95
C ALA A 30 -15.19 0.00 15.78
N ASP A 31 -15.06 1.00 14.90
CA ASP A 31 -16.09 2.00 14.62
C ASP A 31 -17.09 1.54 13.53
N VAL A 32 -16.81 0.41 12.89
CA VAL A 32 -17.63 -0.14 11.81
C VAL A 32 -19.00 -0.60 12.31
N PRO A 33 -20.12 -0.18 11.68
CA PRO A 33 -21.45 -0.67 12.02
C PRO A 33 -21.56 -2.20 11.87
N ASN A 34 -22.02 -2.89 12.91
CA ASN A 34 -22.28 -4.33 12.86
C ASN A 34 -23.67 -4.60 12.26
N ILE A 35 -23.73 -4.82 10.95
CA ILE A 35 -25.00 -4.91 10.20
C ILE A 35 -25.50 -6.35 10.07
N ASN A 36 -24.59 -7.33 10.04
CA ASN A 36 -24.92 -8.68 9.61
C ASN A 36 -24.95 -9.72 10.74
N GLY A 37 -24.48 -9.39 11.96
CA GLY A 37 -24.35 -10.38 13.04
C GLY A 37 -23.47 -11.59 12.69
N SER A 38 -22.83 -11.56 11.51
CA SER A 38 -21.92 -12.57 11.00
C SER A 38 -20.53 -12.25 11.53
N GLU A 39 -19.96 -13.20 12.28
CA GLU A 39 -18.64 -13.04 12.89
C GLU A 39 -17.49 -13.16 11.88
N ALA A 40 -17.76 -13.58 10.63
CA ALA A 40 -16.70 -13.95 9.69
C ALA A 40 -16.05 -12.77 8.94
N LYS A 41 -16.83 -11.78 8.48
CA LYS A 41 -16.33 -10.57 7.79
C LYS A 41 -17.18 -9.35 8.15
N LEU A 42 -16.51 -8.24 8.47
CA LEU A 42 -17.10 -6.99 8.95
C LEU A 42 -16.94 -5.87 7.91
N GLY A 43 -17.90 -4.93 7.87
CA GLY A 43 -17.81 -3.70 7.07
C GLY A 43 -17.66 -3.97 5.57
N LEU A 44 -16.74 -3.25 4.92
CA LEU A 44 -16.49 -3.35 3.48
C LEU A 44 -16.07 -4.76 3.03
N ARG A 45 -15.47 -5.56 3.94
CA ARG A 45 -15.12 -6.96 3.64
C ARG A 45 -16.33 -7.89 3.58
N ALA A 46 -17.48 -7.49 4.13
CA ALA A 46 -18.72 -8.24 4.01
C ALA A 46 -19.44 -8.03 2.67
N VAL A 47 -19.00 -7.03 1.87
CA VAL A 47 -19.58 -6.75 0.56
C VAL A 47 -19.31 -7.92 -0.39
N PRO A 48 -20.33 -8.42 -1.12
CA PRO A 48 -20.13 -9.52 -2.05
C PRO A 48 -19.09 -9.18 -3.13
N ARG A 49 -18.15 -10.09 -3.38
CA ARG A 49 -17.06 -9.92 -4.36
C ARG A 49 -17.53 -9.41 -5.73
N GLN A 50 -18.63 -9.92 -6.26
CA GLN A 50 -19.16 -9.49 -7.56
C GLN A 50 -19.43 -7.98 -7.62
N ILE A 51 -19.85 -7.37 -6.51
CA ILE A 51 -20.12 -5.92 -6.44
C ILE A 51 -18.82 -5.12 -6.59
N TRP A 52 -17.71 -5.62 -6.04
CA TRP A 52 -16.39 -5.05 -6.26
C TRP A 52 -15.89 -5.27 -7.69
N GLU A 53 -16.12 -6.44 -8.28
CA GLU A 53 -15.77 -6.70 -9.68
C GLU A 53 -16.54 -5.79 -10.65
N ASP A 54 -17.82 -5.53 -10.41
CA ASP A 54 -18.63 -4.58 -11.18
C ASP A 54 -18.09 -3.14 -11.05
N MET A 55 -17.55 -2.77 -9.89
CA MET A 55 -16.88 -1.48 -9.68
C MET A 55 -15.54 -1.43 -10.45
N LEU A 56 -14.75 -2.50 -10.40
CA LEU A 56 -13.48 -2.59 -11.12
C LEU A 56 -13.67 -2.52 -12.65
N ASP A 57 -14.80 -3.00 -13.16
CA ASP A 57 -15.17 -2.89 -14.58
C ASP A 57 -15.40 -1.45 -15.06
N ILE A 58 -15.77 -0.55 -14.15
CA ILE A 58 -15.86 0.90 -14.44
C ILE A 58 -14.47 1.44 -14.76
N VAL A 59 -13.47 1.05 -13.98
CA VAL A 59 -12.08 1.53 -14.10
C VAL A 59 -11.20 0.67 -15.01
N LYS A 60 -11.80 -0.35 -15.65
CA LYS A 60 -11.18 -1.28 -16.61
C LYS A 60 -10.12 -2.21 -16.00
N CYS A 61 -10.31 -2.58 -14.74
CA CYS A 61 -9.48 -3.56 -14.07
C CYS A 61 -10.22 -4.90 -13.94
N LYS A 62 -9.50 -6.01 -14.04
CA LYS A 62 -10.00 -7.36 -13.75
C LYS A 62 -9.25 -7.96 -12.59
N VAL A 63 -9.95 -8.73 -11.73
CA VAL A 63 -9.33 -9.48 -10.65
C VAL A 63 -8.64 -10.72 -11.22
N LEU A 64 -7.33 -10.84 -11.01
CA LEU A 64 -6.53 -11.99 -11.41
C LEU A 64 -6.52 -13.06 -10.32
N ASN A 65 -6.28 -12.64 -9.08
CA ASN A 65 -6.27 -13.50 -7.91
C ASN A 65 -6.62 -12.71 -6.64
N VAL A 66 -6.97 -13.43 -5.57
CA VAL A 66 -7.34 -12.84 -4.27
C VAL A 66 -6.68 -13.65 -3.16
N ILE A 67 -6.04 -12.97 -2.23
CA ILE A 67 -5.62 -13.53 -0.94
C ILE A 67 -6.39 -12.84 0.18
N GLU A 68 -6.90 -13.64 1.11
CA GLU A 68 -7.69 -13.16 2.26
C GLU A 68 -6.86 -13.26 3.53
N GLY A 69 -6.77 -12.15 4.26
CA GLY A 69 -6.12 -12.04 5.55
C GLY A 69 -7.10 -11.97 6.71
N LEU A 70 -6.56 -11.71 7.89
CA LEU A 70 -7.35 -11.53 9.11
C LEU A 70 -8.10 -10.19 9.12
N GLU A 71 -7.47 -9.13 8.63
CA GLU A 71 -7.97 -7.74 8.68
C GLU A 71 -8.15 -7.14 7.28
N MET A 72 -7.55 -7.74 6.25
CA MET A 72 -7.54 -7.21 4.89
C MET A 72 -7.67 -8.32 3.84
N ASP A 73 -8.43 -8.05 2.78
CA ASP A 73 -8.43 -8.85 1.56
C ASP A 73 -7.62 -8.10 0.48
N ALA A 74 -6.71 -8.79 -0.21
CA ALA A 74 -5.90 -8.22 -1.29
C ALA A 74 -6.28 -8.86 -2.63
N TYR A 75 -6.64 -8.01 -3.59
CA TYR A 75 -7.03 -8.36 -4.95
C TYR A 75 -5.91 -7.94 -5.89
N LEU A 76 -5.24 -8.92 -6.49
CA LEU A 76 -4.27 -8.66 -7.54
C LEU A 76 -5.02 -8.40 -8.85
N LEU A 77 -4.80 -7.24 -9.46
CA LEU A 77 -5.56 -6.79 -10.64
C LEU A 77 -4.73 -6.92 -11.92
N SER A 78 -5.43 -6.86 -13.06
CA SER A 78 -4.80 -6.74 -14.38
C SER A 78 -3.98 -5.46 -14.53
N GLU A 79 -4.35 -4.40 -13.79
CA GLU A 79 -3.72 -3.08 -13.83
C GLU A 79 -3.50 -2.58 -12.38
N SER A 80 -2.61 -3.25 -11.64
CA SER A 80 -2.21 -2.99 -10.25
C SER A 80 -2.99 -3.75 -9.15
N SER A 81 -3.58 -3.08 -8.14
CA SER A 81 -3.98 -3.72 -6.88
C SER A 81 -5.19 -3.06 -6.20
N PHE A 82 -5.98 -3.86 -5.48
CA PHE A 82 -7.08 -3.39 -4.65
C PHE A 82 -7.08 -4.08 -3.28
N PHE A 83 -7.10 -3.31 -2.20
CA PHE A 83 -7.10 -3.81 -0.83
C PHE A 83 -8.36 -3.37 -0.10
N VAL A 84 -8.98 -4.28 0.65
CA VAL A 84 -10.23 -4.03 1.37
C VAL A 84 -10.10 -4.47 2.83
N SER A 85 -10.19 -3.51 3.75
CA SER A 85 -10.32 -3.70 5.19
C SER A 85 -11.73 -3.34 5.65
N PRO A 86 -12.15 -3.63 6.90
CA PRO A 86 -13.51 -3.33 7.34
C PRO A 86 -13.94 -1.86 7.18
N HIS A 87 -13.03 -0.91 7.44
CA HIS A 87 -13.30 0.53 7.52
C HIS A 87 -12.61 1.36 6.41
N ARG A 88 -11.70 0.75 5.64
CA ARG A 88 -10.85 1.40 4.64
C ARG A 88 -10.68 0.51 3.42
N LEU A 89 -10.51 1.14 2.26
CA LEU A 89 -10.00 0.48 1.07
C LEU A 89 -8.91 1.30 0.37
N ILE A 90 -8.11 0.60 -0.44
CA ILE A 90 -7.06 1.19 -1.26
C ILE A 90 -7.21 0.64 -2.68
N LEU A 91 -7.32 1.52 -3.67
CA LEU A 91 -7.36 1.17 -5.09
C LEU A 91 -6.20 1.85 -5.82
N LYS A 92 -5.25 1.04 -6.29
CA LYS A 92 -4.11 1.47 -7.07
C LYS A 92 -4.24 0.97 -8.50
N THR A 93 -4.02 1.87 -9.47
CA THR A 93 -4.17 1.55 -10.89
C THR A 93 -3.09 2.21 -11.75
N CYS A 94 -2.59 1.52 -12.77
CA CYS A 94 -1.57 2.02 -13.71
C CYS A 94 -2.13 2.22 -15.13
N GLY A 95 -1.26 2.55 -16.09
CA GLY A 95 -1.66 2.75 -17.48
C GLY A 95 -2.58 3.96 -17.66
N THR A 96 -3.59 3.82 -18.53
CA THR A 96 -4.60 4.86 -18.81
C THR A 96 -5.93 4.61 -18.10
N THR A 97 -5.91 3.80 -17.04
CA THR A 97 -7.08 3.56 -16.17
C THR A 97 -7.61 4.85 -15.55
N LEU A 98 -8.91 4.86 -15.25
CA LEU A 98 -9.65 6.04 -14.79
C LEU A 98 -10.17 5.84 -13.37
N ASN A 99 -9.29 5.60 -12.40
CA ASN A 99 -9.70 5.19 -11.05
C ASN A 99 -10.63 6.19 -10.34
N LEU A 100 -10.51 7.49 -10.62
CA LEU A 100 -11.43 8.51 -10.09
C LEU A 100 -12.88 8.30 -10.54
N LEU A 101 -13.13 7.66 -11.68
CA LEU A 101 -14.50 7.33 -12.09
C LEU A 101 -15.11 6.18 -11.27
N GLY A 102 -14.29 5.37 -10.59
CA GLY A 102 -14.74 4.35 -9.65
C GLY A 102 -15.20 4.92 -8.31
N LEU A 103 -14.68 6.11 -7.92
CA LEU A 103 -14.94 6.72 -6.60
C LEU A 103 -16.44 6.88 -6.26
N PRO A 104 -17.31 7.41 -7.14
CA PRO A 104 -18.74 7.50 -6.84
C PRO A 104 -19.39 6.14 -6.55
N ARG A 105 -19.00 5.10 -7.31
CA ARG A 105 -19.52 3.74 -7.12
C ARG A 105 -19.01 3.13 -5.80
N ILE A 106 -17.76 3.39 -5.44
CA ILE A 106 -17.19 2.94 -4.17
C ILE A 106 -17.98 3.52 -2.98
N ILE A 107 -18.25 4.84 -3.00
CA ILE A 107 -19.03 5.50 -1.94
C ILE A 107 -20.45 4.93 -1.87
N GLU A 108 -21.09 4.68 -3.01
CA GLU A 108 -22.41 4.04 -3.07
C GLU A 108 -22.40 2.63 -2.46
N ILE A 109 -21.36 1.83 -2.76
CA ILE A 109 -21.21 0.48 -2.20
C ILE A 109 -21.09 0.53 -0.68
N ALA A 110 -20.23 1.41 -0.15
CA ALA A 110 -20.04 1.56 1.30
C ALA A 110 -21.35 1.94 2.00
N ALA A 111 -22.12 2.87 1.44
CA ALA A 111 -23.41 3.29 2.00
C ALA A 111 -24.44 2.15 1.99
N ASN A 112 -24.59 1.46 0.84
CA ASN A 112 -25.67 0.50 0.63
C ASN A 112 -25.39 -0.89 1.19
N TYR A 113 -24.13 -1.31 1.24
CA TYR A 113 -23.74 -2.67 1.65
C TYR A 113 -22.99 -2.73 2.99
N ALA A 114 -22.40 -1.61 3.43
CA ALA A 114 -21.65 -1.52 4.68
C ALA A 114 -22.17 -0.42 5.64
N ASN A 115 -23.34 0.18 5.35
CA ASN A 115 -23.99 1.24 6.16
C ASN A 115 -23.06 2.41 6.53
N MET A 116 -22.08 2.71 5.67
CA MET A 116 -21.11 3.78 5.83
C MET A 116 -21.43 4.89 4.84
N HIS A 117 -22.20 5.88 5.30
CA HIS A 117 -22.76 6.95 4.44
C HIS A 117 -21.82 8.14 4.25
N THR A 118 -20.73 8.19 5.02
CA THR A 118 -19.78 9.30 5.03
C THR A 118 -18.37 8.80 4.83
N VAL A 119 -17.55 9.60 4.16
CA VAL A 119 -16.11 9.36 4.06
C VAL A 119 -15.43 10.09 5.21
N HIS A 120 -14.81 9.35 6.12
CA HIS A 120 -14.04 9.89 7.23
C HIS A 120 -12.79 10.63 6.74
N ARG A 121 -12.04 10.00 5.82
CA ARG A 121 -10.81 10.57 5.25
C ARG A 121 -10.59 10.03 3.84
N PHE A 122 -10.06 10.88 2.97
CA PHE A 122 -9.78 10.54 1.58
C PHE A 122 -8.38 11.00 1.20
N PHE A 123 -7.66 10.16 0.48
CA PHE A 123 -6.40 10.50 -0.18
C PHE A 123 -6.45 10.07 -1.64
N TYR A 124 -6.01 10.96 -2.51
CA TYR A 124 -5.67 10.67 -3.88
C TYR A 124 -4.26 11.15 -4.15
N SER A 125 -3.39 10.25 -4.62
CA SER A 125 -2.03 10.62 -4.94
C SER A 125 -1.53 9.95 -6.21
N ARG A 126 -0.49 10.57 -6.79
CA ARG A 126 0.29 9.99 -7.88
C ARG A 126 1.60 10.74 -8.07
N LYS A 127 2.58 10.04 -8.64
CA LYS A 127 3.76 10.68 -9.22
C LYS A 127 3.38 11.40 -10.53
N SER A 128 4.18 12.39 -10.92
CA SER A 128 4.15 12.96 -12.27
C SER A 128 4.23 11.85 -13.34
N PHE A 129 3.33 11.88 -14.31
CA PHE A 129 3.31 10.90 -15.41
C PHE A 129 4.54 11.04 -16.31
N MET A 130 4.95 9.93 -16.93
CA MET A 130 5.91 9.91 -18.02
C MET A 130 5.24 10.33 -19.34
N PHE A 131 3.97 9.97 -19.53
CA PHE A 131 3.20 10.24 -20.75
C PHE A 131 1.87 10.97 -20.46
N PRO A 132 1.88 12.16 -19.84
CA PRO A 132 0.67 12.88 -19.46
C PRO A 132 -0.29 13.13 -20.63
N GLU A 133 0.22 13.32 -21.84
CA GLU A 133 -0.56 13.54 -23.06
C GLU A 133 -1.41 12.33 -23.49
N ARG A 134 -1.12 11.14 -22.98
CA ARG A 134 -1.86 9.90 -23.27
C ARG A 134 -2.93 9.59 -22.22
N GLN A 135 -2.93 10.31 -21.10
CA GLN A 135 -3.94 10.13 -20.07
C GLN A 135 -5.30 10.61 -20.54
N LEU A 136 -6.35 9.92 -20.07
CA LEU A 136 -7.74 10.24 -20.39
C LEU A 136 -8.38 10.97 -19.21
N GLY A 137 -9.41 11.78 -19.49
CA GLY A 137 -10.10 12.55 -18.44
C GLY A 137 -10.72 11.63 -17.38
N PRO A 138 -10.62 11.96 -16.08
CA PRO A 138 -10.16 13.24 -15.54
C PRO A 138 -8.63 13.40 -15.38
N HIS A 139 -7.82 12.40 -15.72
CA HIS A 139 -6.37 12.34 -15.43
C HIS A 139 -5.45 13.07 -16.42
N ARG A 140 -6.00 13.93 -17.28
CA ARG A 140 -5.22 14.66 -18.29
C ARG A 140 -4.25 15.66 -17.69
N ASP A 141 -4.63 16.25 -16.56
CA ASP A 141 -3.80 17.15 -15.79
C ASP A 141 -4.29 17.22 -14.34
N TRP A 142 -3.43 17.74 -13.47
CA TRP A 142 -3.70 17.83 -12.04
C TRP A 142 -4.94 18.69 -11.72
N LYS A 143 -5.18 19.74 -12.51
CA LYS A 143 -6.30 20.65 -12.27
C LYS A 143 -7.64 19.94 -12.51
N GLN A 144 -7.75 19.12 -13.56
CA GLN A 144 -8.96 18.35 -13.83
C GLN A 144 -9.23 17.28 -12.76
N GLU A 145 -8.19 16.66 -12.22
CA GLU A 145 -8.30 15.69 -11.12
C GLU A 145 -8.83 16.38 -9.85
N VAL A 146 -8.27 17.55 -9.50
CA VAL A 146 -8.74 18.36 -8.36
C VAL A 146 -10.17 18.85 -8.58
N GLU A 147 -10.50 19.38 -9.76
CA GLU A 147 -11.87 19.83 -10.08
C GLU A 147 -12.90 18.68 -10.04
N PHE A 148 -12.49 17.46 -10.37
CA PHE A 148 -13.35 16.28 -10.22
C PHE A 148 -13.60 15.98 -8.73
N LEU A 149 -12.54 16.00 -7.92
CA LEU A 149 -12.61 15.72 -6.49
C LEU A 149 -13.37 16.78 -5.69
N ASP A 150 -13.20 18.07 -6.00
CA ASP A 150 -13.91 19.20 -5.35
C ASP A 150 -15.44 19.18 -5.59
N ARG A 151 -15.90 18.47 -6.63
CA ARG A 151 -17.33 18.23 -6.84
C ARG A 151 -17.89 17.25 -5.82
N ILE A 152 -17.07 16.31 -5.36
CA ILE A 152 -17.43 15.25 -4.41
C ILE A 152 -17.18 15.72 -2.97
N PHE A 153 -15.99 16.22 -2.66
CA PHE A 153 -15.58 16.65 -1.33
C PHE A 153 -15.54 18.18 -1.22
N LYS A 154 -15.95 18.73 -0.06
CA LYS A 154 -15.98 20.20 0.16
C LYS A 154 -14.81 20.74 0.97
N ASN A 155 -14.08 19.86 1.63
CA ASN A 155 -12.95 20.13 2.52
C ASN A 155 -11.64 19.55 1.96
N GLY A 156 -11.51 19.50 0.64
CA GLY A 156 -10.32 19.02 -0.05
C GLY A 156 -9.18 20.03 -0.04
N ALA A 157 -7.95 19.52 0.03
CA ALA A 157 -6.73 20.28 -0.17
C ALA A 157 -5.81 19.55 -1.14
N ALA A 158 -5.27 20.28 -2.11
CA ALA A 158 -4.41 19.77 -3.16
C ALA A 158 -2.98 20.33 -3.01
N TYR A 159 -1.98 19.46 -3.16
CA TYR A 159 -0.57 19.75 -2.95
C TYR A 159 0.29 19.21 -4.10
N THR A 160 1.36 19.91 -4.40
CA THR A 160 2.44 19.45 -5.28
C THR A 160 3.73 19.42 -4.48
N ILE A 161 4.32 18.24 -4.35
CA ILE A 161 5.51 17.99 -3.55
C ILE A 161 6.66 17.63 -4.48
N GLY A 162 7.74 18.41 -4.44
CA GLY A 162 8.89 18.26 -5.34
C GLY A 162 8.98 19.37 -6.38
N LYS A 163 9.80 19.15 -7.41
CA LYS A 163 10.05 20.16 -8.44
C LYS A 163 8.92 20.14 -9.47
N VAL A 164 8.16 21.23 -9.56
CA VAL A 164 7.07 21.38 -10.54
C VAL A 164 7.53 21.23 -12.00
N ASN A 165 8.80 21.50 -12.28
CA ASN A 165 9.43 21.38 -13.59
C ASN A 165 10.25 20.07 -13.76
N GLY A 166 10.05 19.10 -12.87
CA GLY A 166 10.73 17.81 -12.90
C GLY A 166 9.90 16.76 -12.17
N ASP A 167 10.59 15.83 -11.52
CA ASP A 167 9.94 14.80 -10.70
C ASP A 167 9.23 15.43 -9.49
N HIS A 168 7.92 15.23 -9.45
CA HIS A 168 7.08 15.65 -8.33
C HIS A 168 6.00 14.60 -8.06
N TRP A 169 5.41 14.70 -6.89
CA TRP A 169 4.32 13.88 -6.40
C TRP A 169 3.15 14.79 -6.04
N LEU A 170 1.95 14.35 -6.38
CA LEU A 170 0.71 15.10 -6.25
C LEU A 170 -0.15 14.43 -5.20
N LEU A 171 -0.79 15.23 -4.36
CA LEU A 171 -1.67 14.78 -3.30
C LEU A 171 -2.91 15.63 -3.25
N TYR A 172 -4.05 14.99 -3.23
CA TYR A 172 -5.30 15.57 -2.77
C TYR A 172 -5.73 14.80 -1.52
N MET A 173 -6.08 15.51 -0.47
CA MET A 173 -6.60 14.89 0.75
C MET A 173 -7.73 15.68 1.37
N THR A 174 -8.58 15.01 2.13
CA THR A 174 -9.56 15.64 3.01
C THR A 174 -9.07 15.62 4.45
N THR A 175 -9.42 16.65 5.22
CA THR A 175 -9.32 16.61 6.68
C THR A 175 -10.66 16.16 7.24
N PRO A 176 -10.70 15.26 8.25
CA PRO A 176 -11.96 14.95 8.91
C PRO A 176 -12.64 16.23 9.40
N ASP A 177 -13.95 16.35 9.20
CA ASP A 177 -14.70 17.50 9.70
C ASP A 177 -14.58 17.54 11.22
N SER A 178 -13.92 18.57 11.73
CA SER A 178 -13.89 18.86 13.16
C SER A 178 -15.30 19.30 13.55
N VAL A 179 -16.10 18.35 14.06
CA VAL A 179 -17.41 18.55 14.71
C VAL A 179 -18.58 18.82 13.74
N SER A 180 -19.45 17.82 13.55
CA SER A 180 -20.82 18.07 13.10
C SER A 180 -21.60 18.76 14.23
N PRO A 181 -22.19 19.96 14.04
CA PRO A 181 -22.94 20.66 15.09
C PRO A 181 -24.30 20.03 15.43
N TYR A 182 -24.69 18.92 14.76
CA TYR A 182 -26.07 18.41 14.79
C TYR A 182 -26.24 16.99 15.32
N VAL A 183 -25.23 16.41 15.98
CA VAL A 183 -25.45 15.16 16.72
C VAL A 183 -25.70 15.48 18.19
N SER A 184 -26.98 15.34 18.53
CA SER A 184 -27.63 15.39 19.84
C SER A 184 -26.75 14.96 21.03
N HIS A 185 -26.97 15.67 22.14
CA HIS A 185 -26.47 15.60 23.53
C HIS A 185 -26.27 14.21 24.21
N ASP A 186 -26.22 13.09 23.48
CA ASP A 186 -26.09 11.73 24.03
C ASP A 186 -24.74 11.06 23.71
N LEU A 187 -23.92 11.61 22.80
CA LEU A 187 -22.58 11.07 22.50
C LEU A 187 -21.47 11.58 23.43
N SER A 188 -21.72 12.62 24.22
CA SER A 188 -20.69 13.24 25.08
C SER A 188 -20.20 12.34 26.23
N MET A 189 -20.82 11.19 26.45
CA MET A 189 -20.36 10.19 27.43
C MET A 189 -19.62 8.98 26.82
N ARG A 190 -19.62 8.79 25.50
CA ARG A 190 -18.89 7.66 24.86
C ARG A 190 -17.49 8.05 24.35
N THR A 191 -17.22 9.33 24.14
CA THR A 191 -15.95 9.81 23.56
C THR A 191 -14.81 9.96 24.58
N MET A 192 -15.04 9.73 25.87
CA MET A 192 -14.03 9.91 26.93
C MET A 192 -13.36 8.61 27.41
N THR A 193 -13.71 7.45 26.84
CA THR A 193 -13.19 6.14 27.29
C THR A 193 -12.37 5.37 26.26
N ALA A 194 -12.23 5.87 25.03
CA ALA A 194 -11.23 5.32 24.11
C ALA A 194 -9.86 5.86 24.57
N HIS A 195 -9.04 4.99 25.16
CA HIS A 195 -7.65 5.31 25.46
C HIS A 195 -6.98 5.80 24.17
N MET A 196 -6.36 6.99 24.22
CA MET A 196 -5.60 7.53 23.07
C MET A 196 -4.48 6.59 22.61
N ASP A 197 -4.09 5.62 23.45
CA ASP A 197 -3.07 4.59 23.20
C ASP A 197 -3.47 3.46 22.23
N ASP A 198 -4.74 3.35 21.81
CA ASP A 198 -5.23 2.15 21.11
C ASP A 198 -5.62 2.40 19.63
N ARG A 199 -5.28 3.57 19.07
CA ARG A 199 -5.47 3.83 17.63
C ARG A 199 -4.26 3.30 16.85
N PRO A 200 -4.47 2.45 15.83
CA PRO A 200 -3.37 1.89 15.06
C PRO A 200 -2.65 3.00 14.30
N LEU A 201 -1.32 3.04 14.44
CA LEU A 201 -0.44 3.95 13.71
C LEU A 201 -0.67 3.81 12.20
N ASP A 202 -1.15 4.86 11.54
CA ASP A 202 -1.21 4.89 10.08
C ASP A 202 0.16 5.26 9.52
N PHE A 203 0.75 4.32 8.79
CA PHE A 203 2.09 4.38 8.24
C PHE A 203 2.00 3.90 6.80
N THR A 204 2.46 4.67 5.82
CA THR A 204 2.50 4.25 4.41
C THR A 204 3.78 4.74 3.76
N ILE A 205 4.65 3.80 3.35
CA ILE A 205 5.84 4.10 2.55
C ILE A 205 5.58 3.74 1.09
N GLU A 206 5.97 4.63 0.17
CA GLU A 206 6.10 4.34 -1.25
C GLU A 206 7.55 4.55 -1.70
N ILE A 207 8.07 3.61 -2.51
CA ILE A 207 9.37 3.69 -3.18
C ILE A 207 9.10 3.58 -4.68
N LEU A 208 9.22 4.70 -5.38
CA LEU A 208 8.93 4.82 -6.80
C LEU A 208 10.25 4.93 -7.58
N MET A 209 10.43 4.05 -8.56
CA MET A 209 11.72 3.75 -9.16
C MET A 209 11.63 3.87 -10.68
N THR A 210 12.52 4.66 -11.29
CA THR A 210 12.62 4.80 -12.75
C THR A 210 14.03 4.49 -13.23
N ASP A 211 14.18 4.31 -14.54
CA ASP A 211 15.47 4.03 -15.17
C ASP A 211 16.11 2.75 -14.58
N LEU A 212 15.30 1.69 -14.45
CA LEU A 212 15.74 0.40 -13.91
C LEU A 212 16.92 -0.15 -14.72
N SER A 213 17.92 -0.73 -14.04
CA SER A 213 19.08 -1.29 -14.73
C SER A 213 18.65 -2.39 -15.72
N PRO A 214 19.33 -2.57 -16.87
CA PRO A 214 19.02 -3.65 -17.79
C PRO A 214 19.09 -5.04 -17.14
N THR A 215 20.01 -5.22 -16.18
CA THR A 215 20.15 -6.47 -15.41
C THR A 215 18.93 -6.73 -14.54
N ALA A 216 18.39 -5.69 -13.89
CA ALA A 216 17.23 -5.81 -13.02
C ALA A 216 15.91 -5.89 -13.80
N SER A 217 15.82 -5.27 -14.99
CA SER A 217 14.62 -5.27 -15.83
C SER A 217 14.44 -6.57 -16.63
N LYS A 218 15.54 -7.14 -17.12
CA LYS A 218 15.53 -8.33 -18.00
C LYS A 218 14.74 -9.53 -17.47
N PRO A 219 14.77 -9.88 -16.17
CA PRO A 219 14.01 -11.02 -15.63
C PRO A 219 12.49 -10.90 -15.77
N PHE A 220 11.96 -9.69 -16.00
CA PHE A 220 10.53 -9.42 -16.15
C PHE A 220 10.03 -9.49 -17.61
N PHE A 221 10.88 -9.94 -18.54
CA PHE A 221 10.50 -10.29 -19.90
C PHE A 221 10.38 -11.80 -20.05
N PHE A 222 9.25 -12.26 -20.58
CA PHE A 222 8.93 -13.68 -20.73
C PHE A 222 8.82 -14.00 -22.21
N SER A 223 9.64 -14.94 -22.70
CA SER A 223 9.62 -15.34 -24.10
C SER A 223 8.52 -16.37 -24.37
N ASP A 224 7.99 -16.39 -25.61
CA ASP A 224 7.00 -17.39 -26.05
C ASP A 224 7.50 -18.84 -25.85
N SER A 225 8.81 -19.07 -25.93
CA SER A 225 9.41 -20.37 -25.65
C SER A 225 9.43 -20.78 -24.18
N GLN A 226 9.37 -19.83 -23.23
CA GLN A 226 9.25 -20.13 -21.80
C GLN A 226 7.80 -20.44 -21.41
N THR A 227 6.82 -19.85 -22.09
CA THR A 227 5.38 -20.13 -21.94
C THR A 227 4.94 -21.42 -22.65
N GLU A 228 5.67 -21.89 -23.67
CA GLU A 228 5.41 -23.20 -24.31
C GLU A 228 6.10 -24.39 -23.62
N LEU A 229 7.32 -24.20 -23.08
CA LEU A 229 8.05 -25.28 -22.39
C LEU A 229 7.54 -25.51 -20.96
N HIS A 230 6.98 -24.47 -20.34
CA HIS A 230 6.25 -24.56 -19.10
C HIS A 230 4.79 -24.26 -19.40
N SER A 231 3.92 -25.25 -19.32
CA SER A 231 2.47 -25.07 -19.12
C SER A 231 2.16 -24.34 -17.79
N ALA A 232 3.00 -23.39 -17.36
CA ALA A 232 2.97 -22.73 -16.08
C ALA A 232 1.98 -21.57 -16.14
N ASN A 233 1.00 -21.66 -15.24
CA ASN A 233 0.11 -20.56 -14.89
C ASN A 233 0.95 -19.28 -14.62
N PRO A 234 0.58 -18.11 -15.17
CA PRO A 234 1.21 -16.82 -14.87
C PRO A 234 1.49 -16.54 -13.39
N SER A 235 0.64 -17.02 -12.48
CA SER A 235 0.89 -16.88 -11.04
C SER A 235 2.09 -17.69 -10.55
N ALA A 236 2.26 -18.93 -11.02
CA ALA A 236 3.39 -19.76 -10.66
C ALA A 236 4.71 -19.20 -11.21
N LEU A 237 4.67 -18.63 -12.42
CA LEU A 237 5.81 -17.91 -13.01
C LEU A 237 6.17 -16.67 -12.19
N GLY A 238 5.16 -15.90 -11.76
CA GLY A 238 5.32 -14.77 -10.86
C GLY A 238 6.04 -15.16 -9.57
N LEU A 239 5.53 -16.17 -8.85
CA LEU A 239 6.11 -16.64 -7.59
C LEU A 239 7.55 -17.15 -7.74
N ASN A 240 7.84 -17.95 -8.77
CA ASN A 240 9.19 -18.41 -9.05
C ASN A 240 10.16 -17.24 -9.32
N LEU A 241 9.67 -16.19 -10.00
CA LEU A 241 10.44 -14.98 -10.22
C LEU A 241 10.67 -14.23 -8.91
N SER A 242 9.66 -14.13 -8.04
CA SER A 242 9.76 -13.51 -6.72
C SER A 242 10.86 -14.16 -5.87
N GLU A 243 10.90 -15.49 -5.80
CA GLU A 243 11.94 -16.25 -5.09
C GLU A 243 13.32 -15.97 -5.67
N LYS A 244 13.46 -16.05 -7.00
CA LYS A 244 14.74 -15.85 -7.69
C LYS A 244 15.31 -14.44 -7.50
N LEU A 245 14.46 -13.43 -7.42
CA LEU A 245 14.87 -12.04 -7.26
C LEU A 245 15.02 -11.61 -5.79
N GLY A 246 14.62 -12.46 -4.83
CA GLY A 246 14.64 -12.12 -3.40
C GLY A 246 13.48 -11.21 -2.97
N ILE A 247 12.40 -11.12 -3.76
CA ILE A 247 11.18 -10.41 -3.37
C ILE A 247 10.53 -11.10 -2.15
N THR A 248 10.59 -12.42 -2.08
CA THR A 248 10.11 -13.22 -0.95
C THR A 248 10.82 -12.90 0.36
N ASP A 249 12.03 -12.32 0.29
CA ASP A 249 12.88 -12.02 1.46
C ASP A 249 12.82 -10.54 1.88
N ILE A 250 11.99 -9.71 1.22
CA ILE A 250 11.77 -8.32 1.62
C ILE A 250 11.29 -8.29 3.09
N PHE A 251 10.35 -9.17 3.42
CA PHE A 251 9.90 -9.48 4.77
C PHE A 251 10.09 -10.98 5.07
N PRO A 252 10.04 -11.43 6.33
CA PRO A 252 10.14 -12.85 6.66
C PRO A 252 9.08 -13.70 5.91
N PRO A 253 9.49 -14.73 5.15
CA PRO A 253 8.56 -15.58 4.42
C PRO A 253 7.52 -16.25 5.33
N SER A 254 7.88 -16.58 6.57
CA SER A 254 6.97 -17.20 7.54
C SER A 254 5.84 -16.29 8.02
N LEU A 255 5.93 -14.98 7.79
CA LEU A 255 4.94 -13.98 8.17
C LEU A 255 4.16 -13.43 6.97
N THR A 256 4.57 -13.79 5.76
CA THR A 256 4.14 -13.14 4.52
C THR A 256 3.39 -14.12 3.65
N HIS A 257 2.15 -13.78 3.29
CA HIS A 257 1.42 -14.47 2.23
C HIS A 257 1.53 -13.65 0.94
N LEU A 258 2.39 -14.08 0.02
CA LEU A 258 2.66 -13.42 -1.25
C LEU A 258 1.82 -14.03 -2.38
N ASP A 259 1.18 -13.19 -3.16
CA ASP A 259 0.50 -13.48 -4.42
C ASP A 259 1.16 -12.68 -5.54
N ALA A 260 1.64 -13.36 -6.58
CA ALA A 260 2.42 -12.74 -7.65
C ALA A 260 1.94 -13.20 -9.02
N TYR A 261 2.08 -12.35 -10.03
CA TYR A 261 1.63 -12.60 -11.39
C TYR A 261 2.63 -12.04 -12.41
N ALA A 262 2.95 -12.85 -13.42
CA ALA A 262 3.81 -12.48 -14.55
C ALA A 262 2.97 -12.22 -15.81
N PHE A 263 3.11 -11.03 -16.40
CA PHE A 263 2.36 -10.62 -17.59
C PHE A 263 3.15 -10.94 -18.87
N THR A 264 2.45 -11.32 -19.94
CA THR A 264 3.05 -11.63 -21.25
C THR A 264 2.82 -10.46 -22.21
N PRO A 265 3.85 -10.01 -22.97
CA PRO A 265 5.21 -10.56 -23.04
C PRO A 265 6.13 -10.12 -21.90
N CYS A 266 5.75 -9.12 -21.11
CA CYS A 266 6.53 -8.64 -19.97
C CYS A 266 5.64 -7.97 -18.93
N GLY A 267 6.20 -7.78 -17.74
CA GLY A 267 5.54 -7.10 -16.61
C GLY A 267 5.30 -8.03 -15.43
N TYR A 268 5.21 -7.46 -14.24
CA TYR A 268 5.01 -8.20 -13.00
C TYR A 268 4.18 -7.40 -12.02
N SER A 269 3.34 -8.09 -11.26
CA SER A 269 2.65 -7.49 -10.12
C SER A 269 2.58 -8.48 -8.97
N ALA A 270 2.63 -7.98 -7.74
CA ALA A 270 2.44 -8.80 -6.56
C ALA A 270 1.79 -8.05 -5.42
N ASN A 271 0.97 -8.76 -4.66
CA ASN A 271 0.39 -8.35 -3.39
C ASN A 271 0.87 -9.28 -2.30
N ALA A 272 1.09 -8.74 -1.11
CA ALA A 272 1.38 -9.54 0.05
C ALA A 272 0.61 -9.04 1.26
N LEU A 273 0.11 -9.98 2.05
CA LEU A 273 -0.41 -9.72 3.39
C LEU A 273 0.62 -10.21 4.41
N LEU A 274 0.92 -9.35 5.40
CA LEU A 274 1.99 -9.54 6.38
C LEU A 274 1.44 -9.43 7.79
N ARG A 275 1.78 -10.42 8.63
CA ARG A 275 1.58 -10.35 10.08
C ARG A 275 2.76 -9.63 10.75
N TRP A 276 2.49 -8.62 11.58
CA TRP A 276 3.51 -7.86 12.31
C TRP A 276 3.14 -7.64 13.79
N GLY A 277 4.13 -7.22 14.58
CA GLY A 277 3.94 -6.93 16.02
C GLY A 277 4.17 -8.11 16.99
N ASP A 278 4.52 -9.28 16.47
CA ASP A 278 4.78 -10.48 17.27
C ASP A 278 6.25 -10.56 17.74
N GLU A 279 6.56 -9.98 18.92
CA GLU A 279 7.82 -10.25 19.63
C GLU A 279 7.90 -11.69 20.20
N SER A 280 6.86 -12.53 20.03
CA SER A 280 6.76 -13.87 20.60
C SER A 280 7.03 -15.04 19.63
N LEU A 281 7.44 -14.78 18.38
CA LEU A 281 8.13 -15.81 17.57
C LEU A 281 9.59 -16.06 18.00
N ASN A 282 9.97 -15.63 19.21
CA ASN A 282 11.24 -15.91 19.89
C ASN A 282 11.20 -17.22 20.72
N TYR A 283 10.28 -18.14 20.45
CA TYR A 283 10.46 -19.52 20.86
C TYR A 283 11.03 -20.31 19.67
N ASP A 284 12.36 -20.32 19.56
CA ASP A 284 13.03 -21.46 18.97
C ASP A 284 12.57 -22.68 19.75
N SER A 285 11.81 -23.56 19.09
CA SER A 285 11.49 -24.88 19.60
C SER A 285 12.75 -25.74 19.52
N ASP A 286 13.72 -25.44 20.37
CA ASP A 286 14.89 -26.28 20.61
C ASP A 286 15.16 -26.35 22.12
N SER A 287 14.23 -27.00 22.83
CA SER A 287 14.57 -27.61 24.12
C SER A 287 13.71 -28.84 24.36
N SER A 288 14.32 -30.00 24.12
CA SER A 288 13.92 -31.28 24.66
C SER A 288 13.92 -31.24 26.19
N THR A 289 12.77 -31.04 26.82
CA THR A 289 12.53 -31.47 28.21
C THR A 289 11.06 -31.82 28.39
N GLU A 290 10.80 -33.13 28.49
CA GLU A 290 9.53 -33.67 28.96
C GLU A 290 9.20 -33.12 30.36
N SER A 291 8.06 -32.44 30.49
CA SER A 291 7.36 -32.36 31.78
C SER A 291 5.85 -32.36 31.55
N ARG A 292 5.17 -33.30 32.20
CA ARG A 292 3.73 -33.60 32.10
C ARG A 292 2.84 -32.37 32.32
N PRO A 293 1.67 -32.29 31.67
CA PRO A 293 0.69 -31.25 31.98
C PRO A 293 -0.01 -31.54 33.31
N PRO A 294 -0.28 -30.55 34.17
CA PRO A 294 -1.17 -30.72 35.30
C PRO A 294 -2.63 -30.69 34.81
N SER A 295 -3.37 -31.72 35.18
CA SER A 295 -4.80 -31.87 34.98
C SER A 295 -5.61 -30.92 35.87
N ILE A 296 -6.43 -30.03 35.27
CA ILE A 296 -7.50 -29.31 35.97
C ILE A 296 -8.75 -29.19 35.07
N GLY A 297 -9.81 -29.87 35.51
CA GLY A 297 -11.21 -29.40 35.55
C GLY A 297 -11.85 -28.83 34.29
N VAL A 298 -12.67 -29.66 33.64
CA VAL A 298 -13.74 -29.22 32.74
C VAL A 298 -14.77 -28.43 33.55
N ASN A 299 -14.95 -27.15 33.23
CA ASN A 299 -16.23 -26.46 33.35
C ASN A 299 -16.41 -25.60 32.10
N HIS A 300 -17.47 -25.94 31.37
CA HIS A 300 -17.96 -25.27 30.17
C HIS A 300 -18.58 -23.92 30.54
N THR A 301 -18.61 -23.02 29.55
CA THR A 301 -19.19 -21.65 29.46
C THR A 301 -18.27 -20.52 29.93
N ASP A 302 -18.10 -19.54 29.03
CA ASP A 302 -17.37 -18.26 29.15
C ASP A 302 -15.85 -18.26 28.86
N LYS A 303 -15.47 -18.40 27.58
CA LYS A 303 -14.12 -18.03 27.09
C LYS A 303 -14.13 -17.56 25.63
N TYR A 304 -14.65 -16.37 25.35
CA TYR A 304 -14.23 -15.50 24.23
C TYR A 304 -14.78 -14.09 24.46
N SER A 305 -14.31 -13.38 25.49
CA SER A 305 -14.63 -11.95 25.63
C SER A 305 -13.70 -11.12 26.51
N HIS A 306 -12.67 -11.68 27.15
CA HIS A 306 -11.74 -10.87 27.96
C HIS A 306 -10.31 -11.42 28.00
N ALA A 307 -9.64 -11.40 26.84
CA ALA A 307 -8.18 -11.57 26.75
C ALA A 307 -7.58 -10.59 25.72
N PHE A 308 -7.91 -9.30 25.84
CA PHE A 308 -7.30 -8.21 25.05
C PHE A 308 -6.59 -7.20 25.95
N THR A 309 -5.91 -7.68 27.00
CA THR A 309 -5.11 -6.79 27.86
C THR A 309 -3.80 -7.48 28.23
N LYS A 310 -2.69 -6.94 27.68
CA LYS A 310 -1.26 -7.31 27.82
C LYS A 310 -0.75 -8.49 26.97
N ALA A 311 -0.84 -8.36 25.65
CA ALA A 311 0.11 -8.93 24.69
C ALA A 311 0.35 -7.86 23.61
N GLY A 312 1.58 -7.72 23.10
CA GLY A 312 1.96 -6.64 22.17
C GLY A 312 1.00 -6.49 20.98
N HIS A 313 0.84 -5.26 20.47
CA HIS A 313 -0.05 -4.98 19.35
C HIS A 313 0.29 -5.90 18.17
N PHE A 314 -0.61 -6.82 17.86
CA PHE A 314 -0.57 -7.66 16.68
C PHE A 314 -1.40 -6.97 15.59
N GLY A 315 -0.85 -6.84 14.39
CA GLY A 315 -1.56 -6.25 13.25
C GLY A 315 -1.29 -6.99 11.95
N GLU A 316 -2.16 -6.79 10.98
CA GLU A 316 -1.93 -7.18 9.59
C GLU A 316 -1.63 -5.94 8.74
N GLY A 317 -0.58 -6.03 7.92
CA GLY A 317 -0.24 -5.03 6.93
C GLY A 317 -0.15 -5.65 5.55
N TYR A 318 0.18 -4.84 4.56
CA TYR A 318 0.42 -5.29 3.20
C TYR A 318 1.70 -4.68 2.64
N TYR A 319 2.18 -5.30 1.56
CA TYR A 319 2.96 -4.59 0.57
C TYR A 319 2.51 -4.96 -0.84
N THR A 320 2.76 -4.09 -1.79
CA THR A 320 2.47 -4.31 -3.21
C THR A 320 3.60 -3.84 -4.10
N ILE A 321 3.81 -4.53 -5.22
CA ILE A 321 4.89 -4.28 -6.18
C ILE A 321 4.32 -4.33 -7.59
N HIS A 322 4.66 -3.34 -8.42
CA HIS A 322 4.30 -3.32 -9.84
C HIS A 322 5.52 -2.95 -10.69
N VAL A 323 5.72 -3.66 -11.80
CA VAL A 323 6.91 -3.50 -12.66
C VAL A 323 6.52 -3.41 -14.12
N THR A 324 6.95 -2.33 -14.75
CA THR A 324 6.95 -2.08 -16.20
C THR A 324 8.41 -2.08 -16.67
N PRO A 325 8.93 -3.18 -17.23
CA PRO A 325 10.37 -3.35 -17.45
C PRO A 325 10.91 -2.78 -18.77
N GLU A 326 10.07 -2.23 -19.63
CA GLU A 326 10.45 -1.74 -20.95
C GLU A 326 11.51 -0.64 -20.92
N ASP A 327 12.49 -0.75 -21.82
CA ASP A 327 13.58 0.22 -21.90
C ASP A 327 13.07 1.60 -22.35
N GLY A 328 13.65 2.66 -21.77
CA GLY A 328 13.27 4.05 -22.01
C GLY A 328 12.14 4.59 -21.13
N TRP A 329 11.32 3.74 -20.53
CA TRP A 329 10.28 4.12 -19.55
C TRP A 329 10.11 3.09 -18.43
N SER A 330 11.19 2.38 -18.10
CA SER A 330 11.14 1.35 -17.08
C SER A 330 10.77 1.94 -15.73
N TYR A 331 9.83 1.28 -15.06
CA TYR A 331 9.23 1.73 -13.82
C TYR A 331 9.01 0.55 -12.88
N ALA A 332 9.31 0.76 -11.60
CA ALA A 332 8.85 -0.12 -10.54
C ALA A 332 8.32 0.70 -9.37
N SER A 333 7.30 0.19 -8.71
CA SER A 333 6.82 0.72 -7.44
C SER A 333 6.83 -0.34 -6.36
N PHE A 334 7.05 0.10 -5.14
CA PHE A 334 6.85 -0.66 -3.92
C PHE A 334 6.05 0.22 -2.96
N GLU A 335 5.00 -0.32 -2.37
CA GLU A 335 4.21 0.36 -1.34
C GLU A 335 3.97 -0.59 -0.18
N CYS A 336 4.01 -0.09 1.06
CA CYS A 336 3.83 -0.89 2.26
C CYS A 336 3.26 -0.05 3.40
N ASN A 337 2.35 -0.63 4.19
CA ASN A 337 1.75 0.04 5.35
C ASN A 337 2.18 -0.51 6.72
N VAL A 338 3.19 -1.37 6.74
CA VAL A 338 3.67 -2.00 7.99
C VAL A 338 4.49 -0.97 8.75
N PRO A 339 4.15 -0.63 10.01
CA PRO A 339 4.92 0.31 10.81
C PRO A 339 6.36 -0.16 11.03
N LEU A 340 7.33 0.62 10.55
CA LEU A 340 8.76 0.29 10.67
C LEU A 340 9.51 1.29 11.55
N SER A 341 10.41 0.75 12.38
CA SER A 341 11.35 1.58 13.14
C SER A 341 12.31 2.32 12.20
N SER A 342 12.49 3.62 12.44
CA SER A 342 13.57 4.41 11.84
C SER A 342 14.92 4.18 12.53
N LYS A 343 14.91 3.65 13.76
CA LYS A 343 16.12 3.26 14.52
C LYS A 343 16.53 1.85 14.09
N ARG A 344 17.84 1.60 13.97
CA ARG A 344 18.37 0.28 13.58
C ARG A 344 17.95 -0.78 14.58
N SER A 345 17.33 -1.85 14.09
CA SER A 345 17.02 -3.03 14.88
C SER A 345 17.94 -4.17 14.47
N HIS A 346 18.75 -4.66 15.42
CA HIS A 346 19.68 -5.77 15.15
C HIS A 346 19.06 -7.14 15.43
N ASN A 347 17.89 -7.21 16.08
CA ASN A 347 17.30 -8.45 16.61
C ASN A 347 15.85 -8.70 16.16
N GLY A 348 15.27 -7.84 15.32
CA GLY A 348 13.89 -8.00 14.83
C GLY A 348 13.82 -8.85 13.56
N LYS A 349 12.80 -9.73 13.44
CA LYS A 349 12.50 -10.44 12.19
C LYS A 349 12.00 -9.48 11.10
N ILE A 350 11.21 -8.47 11.48
CA ILE A 350 10.74 -7.41 10.59
C ILE A 350 11.90 -6.43 10.32
N PRO A 351 12.18 -6.05 9.05
CA PRO A 351 13.25 -5.11 8.73
C PRO A 351 12.96 -3.71 9.29
N ASP A 352 14.00 -2.97 9.67
CA ASP A 352 13.87 -1.53 9.88
C ASP A 352 13.71 -0.77 8.55
N LEU A 353 13.36 0.51 8.63
CA LEU A 353 13.10 1.35 7.45
C LEU A 353 14.33 1.43 6.51
N GLN A 354 15.54 1.50 7.07
CA GLN A 354 16.77 1.52 6.29
C GLN A 354 16.94 0.22 5.50
N THR A 355 16.74 -0.92 6.17
CA THR A 355 16.88 -2.26 5.60
C THR A 355 15.83 -2.54 4.53
N LEU A 356 14.58 -2.13 4.76
CA LEU A 356 13.51 -2.23 3.76
C LEU A 356 13.90 -1.51 2.46
N VAL A 357 14.25 -0.22 2.56
CA VAL A 357 14.61 0.60 1.38
C VAL A 357 15.78 -0.01 0.63
N LYS A 358 16.81 -0.50 1.34
CA LYS A 358 17.94 -1.21 0.73
C LYS A 358 17.52 -2.46 -0.02
N ARG A 359 16.71 -3.33 0.60
CA ARG A 359 16.26 -4.59 0.00
C ARG A 359 15.52 -4.32 -1.31
N VAL A 360 14.55 -3.42 -1.28
CA VAL A 360 13.76 -3.04 -2.47
C VAL A 360 14.67 -2.47 -3.58
N VAL A 361 15.53 -1.51 -3.25
CA VAL A 361 16.37 -0.83 -4.25
C VAL A 361 17.44 -1.76 -4.83
N ASN A 362 17.94 -2.73 -4.07
CA ASN A 362 18.89 -3.72 -4.56
C ASN A 362 18.26 -4.69 -5.58
N ILE A 363 16.96 -4.99 -5.45
CA ILE A 363 16.21 -5.82 -6.40
C ILE A 363 16.07 -5.11 -7.74
N PHE A 364 15.59 -3.86 -7.71
CA PHE A 364 15.20 -3.14 -8.94
C PHE A 364 16.31 -2.28 -9.56
N GLN A 365 17.35 -1.94 -8.80
CA GLN A 365 18.53 -1.19 -9.24
C GLN A 365 18.20 0.04 -10.12
N PRO A 366 17.36 0.98 -9.65
CA PRO A 366 16.95 2.14 -10.42
C PRO A 366 18.06 3.15 -10.68
N GLY A 367 17.87 3.98 -11.72
CA GLY A 367 18.65 5.20 -11.93
C GLY A 367 18.13 6.37 -11.10
N ARG A 368 16.83 6.41 -10.81
CA ARG A 368 16.20 7.43 -9.94
C ARG A 368 15.20 6.83 -8.98
N ILE A 369 15.16 7.39 -7.78
CA ILE A 369 14.28 6.94 -6.69
C ILE A 369 13.53 8.14 -6.13
N THR A 370 12.24 7.97 -5.91
CA THR A 370 11.43 8.83 -5.05
C THR A 370 10.92 7.99 -3.88
N VAL A 371 11.11 8.48 -2.65
CA VAL A 371 10.58 7.84 -1.44
C VAL A 371 9.65 8.81 -0.74
N SER A 372 8.42 8.40 -0.48
CA SER A 372 7.45 9.09 0.39
C SER A 372 7.14 8.20 1.59
N LEU A 373 7.03 8.79 2.76
CA LEU A 373 6.50 8.14 3.96
C LEU A 373 5.48 9.05 4.63
N PHE A 374 4.25 8.58 4.71
CA PHE A 374 3.15 9.17 5.47
C PHE A 374 3.06 8.52 6.84
N ILE A 375 2.93 9.34 7.88
CA ILE A 375 2.73 8.90 9.27
C ILE A 375 1.67 9.77 9.92
N SER A 376 0.73 9.19 10.66
CA SER A 376 -0.19 9.93 11.53
C SER A 376 0.57 10.80 12.54
N SER A 377 0.28 12.11 12.59
CA SER A 377 0.93 13.07 13.51
C SER A 377 0.41 12.97 14.94
N GLU A 378 -0.75 12.33 15.17
CA GLU A 378 -1.37 12.21 16.51
C GLU A 378 -0.58 11.27 17.44
N ASP A 379 0.39 10.54 16.90
CA ASP A 379 1.20 9.53 17.59
C ASP A 379 2.66 9.98 17.78
N ASN A 380 3.00 11.24 17.45
CA ASN A 380 4.29 11.83 17.79
C ASN A 380 4.37 12.07 19.30
N ASP A 381 5.15 11.26 20.03
CA ASP A 381 5.44 11.51 21.44
C ASP A 381 6.23 12.83 21.58
N PRO A 382 5.68 13.86 22.25
CA PRO A 382 6.38 15.12 22.47
C PRO A 382 7.67 14.98 23.30
N GLY A 383 7.94 13.80 23.86
CA GLY A 383 9.17 13.45 24.58
C GLY A 383 10.33 12.91 23.73
N ASP A 384 10.12 12.50 22.46
CA ASP A 384 11.22 11.99 21.63
C ASP A 384 11.98 13.18 20.98
N ALA A 385 13.30 13.20 21.11
CA ALA A 385 14.13 14.33 20.67
C ALA A 385 14.27 14.45 19.14
N GLU A 386 13.83 13.43 18.39
CA GLU A 386 13.86 13.34 16.92
C GLU A 386 12.45 13.01 16.43
N SER A 387 11.89 13.85 15.56
CA SER A 387 10.57 13.58 14.97
C SER A 387 10.60 12.32 14.09
N ALA A 388 9.47 11.60 13.98
CA ALA A 388 9.38 10.39 13.13
C ALA A 388 9.82 10.68 11.68
N VAL A 389 9.48 11.86 11.17
CA VAL A 389 9.88 12.39 9.86
C VAL A 389 11.40 12.54 9.73
N GLU A 390 12.07 13.08 10.74
CA GLU A 390 13.53 13.24 10.72
C GLU A 390 14.25 11.90 10.77
N GLY A 391 13.75 10.98 11.61
CA GLY A 391 14.21 9.59 11.65
C GLY A 391 14.10 8.92 10.28
N ALA A 392 12.97 9.09 9.60
CA ALA A 392 12.76 8.55 8.26
C ALA A 392 13.72 9.15 7.22
N GLN A 393 13.91 10.47 7.24
CA GLN A 393 14.84 11.16 6.34
C GLN A 393 16.29 10.71 6.52
N LYS A 394 16.68 10.39 7.76
CA LYS A 394 17.99 9.81 8.09
C LYS A 394 18.08 8.36 7.61
N ALA A 395 17.04 7.55 7.79
CA ALA A 395 16.98 6.18 7.29
C ALA A 395 17.10 6.11 5.76
N PHE A 396 16.39 6.97 5.02
CA PHE A 396 16.48 7.03 3.55
C PHE A 396 17.90 7.37 3.09
N ARG A 397 18.51 8.39 3.70
CA ARG A 397 19.89 8.78 3.39
C ARG A 397 20.86 7.64 3.70
N ALA A 398 20.72 7.02 4.87
CA ALA A 398 21.56 5.91 5.29
C ALA A 398 21.32 4.66 4.43
N ALA A 399 20.16 4.48 3.80
CA ALA A 399 19.89 3.36 2.91
C ALA A 399 20.54 3.53 1.53
N LEU A 400 20.65 4.77 1.03
CA LEU A 400 20.92 5.03 -0.39
C LEU A 400 22.26 5.70 -0.69
N THR A 401 22.93 6.27 0.31
CA THR A 401 24.19 7.03 0.10
C THR A 401 25.44 6.24 0.53
N ARG A 402 26.63 6.73 0.14
CA ARG A 402 27.96 6.08 0.33
C ARG A 402 28.33 5.63 1.75
N GLU A 403 27.53 5.96 2.77
CA GLU A 403 27.77 5.54 4.16
C GLU A 403 27.49 4.03 4.39
N THR A 404 27.12 3.28 3.35
CA THR A 404 26.87 1.82 3.45
C THR A 404 27.76 1.03 2.53
N GLU A 405 28.60 0.17 3.12
CA GLU A 405 29.54 -0.71 2.41
C GLU A 405 28.83 -1.75 1.49
N ASP A 406 27.55 -2.01 1.73
CA ASP A 406 26.78 -3.05 1.02
C ASP A 406 26.09 -2.59 -0.27
N LEU A 407 26.07 -1.28 -0.58
CA LEU A 407 25.47 -0.80 -1.84
C LEU A 407 26.50 -0.85 -2.97
N HIS A 408 26.23 -1.68 -3.98
CA HIS A 408 27.04 -1.74 -5.20
C HIS A 408 27.08 -0.40 -5.97
N ARG A 409 26.07 0.46 -5.79
CA ARG A 409 25.98 1.77 -6.47
C ARG A 409 25.38 2.83 -5.54
N PRO A 410 26.14 3.85 -5.12
CA PRO A 410 25.60 4.90 -4.26
C PRO A 410 24.73 5.88 -5.04
N TYR A 411 23.73 6.44 -4.37
CA TYR A 411 22.89 7.50 -4.89
C TYR A 411 23.23 8.84 -4.23
N LYS A 412 22.89 9.92 -4.92
CA LYS A 412 22.92 11.29 -4.43
C LYS A 412 21.49 11.74 -4.18
N ARG A 413 21.22 12.24 -2.96
CA ARG A 413 19.94 12.90 -2.67
C ARG A 413 19.84 14.21 -3.43
N THR A 414 18.79 14.37 -4.22
CA THR A 414 18.52 15.57 -5.03
C THR A 414 17.50 16.50 -4.38
N ASP A 415 16.55 15.95 -3.62
CA ASP A 415 15.52 16.70 -2.90
C ASP A 415 15.24 16.07 -1.53
N LYS A 416 14.90 16.92 -0.55
CA LYS A 416 14.41 16.56 0.79
C LYS A 416 13.29 17.53 1.14
N ILE A 417 12.09 17.02 1.36
CA ILE A 417 10.93 17.83 1.72
C ILE A 417 10.22 17.15 2.89
N ASN A 418 9.87 17.95 3.89
CA ASN A 418 9.03 17.53 5.01
C ASN A 418 7.77 18.38 4.97
N TYR A 419 6.61 17.75 5.05
CA TYR A 419 5.32 18.44 5.14
C TYR A 419 4.56 17.95 6.37
N GLU A 420 3.79 18.86 6.95
CA GLU A 420 2.75 18.57 7.95
C GLU A 420 1.42 18.92 7.30
N PHE A 421 0.51 17.97 7.32
CA PHE A 421 -0.88 18.06 6.89
C PHE A 421 -1.76 17.82 8.11
N GLY A 422 -3.06 18.14 8.04
CA GLY A 422 -3.98 18.02 9.18
C GLY A 422 -4.05 16.60 9.78
N GLY A 423 -3.16 16.32 10.73
CA GLY A 423 -2.96 15.04 11.41
C GLY A 423 -1.99 14.07 10.72
N TYR A 424 -1.21 14.50 9.72
CA TYR A 424 -0.20 13.63 9.06
C TYR A 424 1.10 14.36 8.79
N ASP A 425 2.21 13.65 9.00
CA ASP A 425 3.51 14.09 8.56
C ASP A 425 3.97 13.31 7.33
N LEU A 426 4.64 14.00 6.41
CA LEU A 426 5.22 13.42 5.20
C LEU A 426 6.73 13.66 5.18
N ALA A 427 7.49 12.58 5.10
CA ALA A 427 8.89 12.59 4.67
C ALA A 427 8.97 12.26 3.18
N TYR A 428 9.39 13.23 2.35
CA TYR A 428 9.63 13.03 0.91
C TYR A 428 11.12 13.23 0.60
N ALA A 429 11.68 12.36 -0.22
CA ALA A 429 13.03 12.50 -0.74
C ALA A 429 13.19 11.92 -2.15
N SER A 430 14.04 12.56 -2.94
CA SER A 430 14.42 12.08 -4.27
C SER A 430 15.92 11.82 -4.35
N PHE A 431 16.31 10.80 -5.11
CA PHE A 431 17.69 10.36 -5.26
C PHE A 431 17.99 9.98 -6.72
N GLU A 432 19.22 10.24 -7.15
CA GLU A 432 19.73 9.86 -8.47
C GLU A 432 21.03 9.06 -8.31
N LEU A 433 21.21 8.04 -9.15
CA LEU A 433 22.41 7.21 -9.18
C LEU A 433 23.66 8.04 -9.52
N LEU A 434 24.77 7.81 -8.81
CA LEU A 434 26.03 8.55 -9.00
C LEU A 434 26.88 8.09 -10.19
#